data_AF-A0A3N5HU25-F1
#
_entry.id   AF-A0A3N5HU25-F1
#
_cell.length_a   1.000
_cell.length_b   1.000
_cell.length_c   1.000
_cell.angle_alpha   90.00
_cell.angle_beta   90.00
_cell.angle_gamma   90.00
#
_symmetry.space_group_name_H-M   'P 1'
#
loop_
_entity.id
_entity.type
_entity.pdbx_description
1 polymer ?
#
loop_
_entity_poly.entity_id
_entity_poly.type
_entity_poly.pdbx_seq_one_letter_code
_entity_poly.pdbx_strand_id
1 'polypeptide(L)'
;MAPESMPSILTEFCLDVLAQLRRRTEAQDWTQFEMRRICHMVAPSLLLTGFGVPNSSNREIRVIMTLTPLLSTPYADTDSRPFPLPSDIPTPVSDAVS
;
A
#
# COMPACT_ATOMS: atom_id res chain seq x y z
N MET A 1 17.17 -18.04 24.63
CA MET A 1 16.71 -17.03 23.65
C MET A 1 15.45 -16.42 24.24
N ALA A 2 15.47 -15.12 24.57
CA ALA A 2 14.26 -14.44 25.03
C ALA A 2 13.28 -14.38 23.85
N PRO A 3 11.94 -14.46 24.07
CA PRO A 3 10.99 -14.31 22.98
C PRO A 3 11.24 -12.97 22.31
N GLU A 4 11.54 -13.00 21.02
CA GLU A 4 11.74 -11.83 20.18
C GLU A 4 10.58 -10.86 20.42
N SER A 5 10.85 -9.67 20.95
CA SER A 5 9.83 -8.68 21.30
C SER A 5 8.98 -8.38 20.07
N MET A 6 7.65 -8.33 20.22
CA MET A 6 6.77 -7.95 19.11
C MET A 6 7.14 -6.54 18.61
N PRO A 7 7.29 -6.32 17.28
CA PRO A 7 7.61 -5.00 16.74
C PRO A 7 6.66 -3.92 17.24
N SER A 8 7.20 -2.76 17.63
CA SER A 8 6.43 -1.66 18.22
C SER A 8 5.29 -1.22 17.31
N ILE A 9 5.52 -1.17 15.98
CA ILE A 9 4.52 -0.78 14.99
C ILE A 9 3.27 -1.68 14.99
N LEU A 10 3.44 -2.99 15.24
CA LEU A 10 2.31 -3.93 15.34
C LEU A 10 1.57 -3.72 16.66
N THR A 11 2.31 -3.48 17.74
CA THR A 11 1.73 -3.20 19.05
C THR A 11 0.92 -1.90 19.05
N GLU A 12 1.46 -0.82 18.49
CA GLU A 12 0.78 0.47 18.33
C GLU A 12 -0.49 0.34 17.48
N PHE A 13 -0.40 -0.36 16.34
CA PHE A 13 -1.55 -0.56 15.48
C PHE A 13 -2.64 -1.42 16.16
N CYS A 14 -2.27 -2.43 16.94
CA CYS A 14 -3.22 -3.19 17.76
C CYS A 14 -3.95 -2.29 18.78
N LEU A 15 -3.21 -1.41 19.46
CA LEU A 15 -3.77 -0.48 20.44
C LEU A 15 -4.75 0.50 19.79
N ASP A 16 -4.44 1.00 18.60
CA ASP A 16 -5.32 1.89 17.83
C ASP A 16 -6.65 1.20 17.48
N VAL A 17 -6.59 -0.05 17.01
CA VAL A 17 -7.78 -0.84 16.68
C VAL A 17 -8.61 -1.12 17.93
N LEU A 18 -7.96 -1.49 19.04
CA LEU A 18 -8.64 -1.74 20.31
C LEU A 18 -9.32 -0.46 20.84
N ALA A 19 -8.66 0.69 20.74
CA ALA A 19 -9.21 1.97 21.17
C ALA A 19 -10.43 2.38 20.33
N GLN A 20 -10.42 2.14 19.02
CA GLN A 20 -11.60 2.36 18.18
C GLN A 20 -12.75 1.41 18.53
N LEU A 21 -12.44 0.14 18.79
CA LEU A 21 -13.43 -0.86 19.15
C LEU A 21 -14.11 -0.57 20.49
N ARG A 22 -13.35 -0.11 21.48
CA ARG A 22 -13.89 0.35 22.77
C ARG A 22 -14.83 1.54 22.61
N ARG A 23 -14.42 2.57 21.86
CA ARG A 23 -15.27 3.75 21.59
C ARG A 23 -16.59 3.38 20.92
N ARG A 24 -16.57 2.47 19.94
CA ARG A 24 -17.79 1.98 19.29
C ARG A 24 -18.67 1.16 20.23
N THR A 25 -18.06 0.30 21.05
CA THR A 25 -18.79 -0.48 22.06
C THR A 25 -19.48 0.43 23.08
N GLU A 26 -18.80 1.48 23.55
CA GLU A 26 -19.36 2.49 24.46
C GLU A 26 -20.52 3.26 23.81
N ALA A 27 -20.40 3.57 22.52
CA ALA A 27 -21.48 4.18 21.73
C ALA A 27 -22.60 3.21 21.33
N GLN A 28 -22.54 1.93 21.77
CA GLN A 28 -23.45 0.85 21.36
C GLN A 28 -23.50 0.65 19.83
N ASP A 29 -22.44 1.04 19.13
CA ASP A 29 -22.24 0.78 17.72
C ASP A 29 -21.63 -0.63 17.56
N TRP A 30 -22.51 -1.61 17.32
CA TRP A 30 -22.12 -3.01 17.12
C TRP A 30 -21.69 -3.32 15.68
N THR A 31 -21.40 -2.30 14.87
CA THR A 31 -20.89 -2.52 13.51
C THR A 31 -19.42 -2.94 13.54
N GLN A 32 -19.09 -3.86 12.64
CA GLN A 32 -17.70 -4.22 12.39
C GLN A 32 -17.00 -3.07 11.68
N PHE A 33 -15.70 -2.92 11.92
CA PHE A 33 -14.91 -1.90 11.23
C PHE A 33 -13.53 -2.42 10.87
N GLU A 34 -12.92 -1.73 9.91
CA GLU A 34 -11.58 -1.98 9.40
C GLU A 34 -10.71 -0.72 9.58
N MET A 35 -9.46 -0.92 9.96
CA MET A 35 -8.39 0.08 9.93
C MET A 35 -7.23 -0.44 9.09
N ARG A 36 -6.56 0.44 8.36
CA ARG A 36 -5.44 0.11 7.49
C ARG A 36 -4.25 1.03 7.73
N ARG A 37 -3.04 0.49 7.75
CA ARG A 37 -1.77 1.24 7.81
C ARG A 37 -0.71 0.56 6.95
N ILE A 38 0.10 1.34 6.25
CA ILE A 38 1.25 0.82 5.53
C ILE A 38 2.50 0.90 6.42
N CYS A 39 3.23 -0.19 6.54
CA CYS A 39 4.50 -0.29 7.24
C CYS A 39 5.64 -0.35 6.22
N HIS A 40 6.45 0.70 6.16
CA HIS A 40 7.61 0.82 5.27
C HIS A 40 8.92 0.36 5.90
N MET A 41 8.90 -0.08 7.18
CA MET A 41 10.11 -0.48 7.92
C MET A 41 10.65 -1.86 7.53
N VAL A 42 9.96 -2.56 6.64
CA VAL A 42 10.32 -3.89 6.14
C VAL A 42 10.23 -3.91 4.61
N ALA A 43 11.00 -4.81 3.99
CA ALA A 43 10.99 -5.02 2.55
C ALA A 43 10.55 -6.47 2.25
N PRO A 44 9.46 -6.68 1.49
CA PRO A 44 8.54 -5.67 0.95
C PRO A 44 7.77 -4.93 2.05
N SER A 45 7.29 -3.71 1.76
CA SER A 45 6.41 -2.98 2.69
C SER A 45 5.17 -3.83 3.01
N LEU A 46 4.62 -3.71 4.22
CA LEU A 46 3.43 -4.47 4.63
C LEU A 46 2.21 -3.55 4.72
N LEU A 47 1.08 -4.01 4.21
CA LEU A 47 -0.23 -3.51 4.58
C LEU A 47 -0.69 -4.21 5.85
N LEU A 48 -0.81 -3.45 6.93
CA LEU A 48 -1.43 -3.86 8.17
C LEU A 48 -2.93 -3.56 8.08
N THR A 49 -3.76 -4.57 8.28
CA THR A 49 -5.21 -4.40 8.36
C THR A 49 -5.70 -4.95 9.70
N GLY A 50 -6.44 -4.12 10.44
CA GLY A 50 -7.00 -4.46 11.73
C GLY A 50 -8.52 -4.38 11.69
N PHE A 51 -9.19 -5.42 12.15
CA PHE A 51 -10.64 -5.51 12.20
C PHE A 51 -11.11 -5.54 13.64
N GLY A 52 -12.08 -4.70 13.97
CA GLY A 52 -12.82 -4.82 15.22
C GLY A 52 -14.15 -5.51 14.98
N VAL A 53 -14.37 -6.64 15.63
CA VAL A 53 -15.59 -7.44 15.52
C VAL A 53 -16.27 -7.46 16.90
N PRO A 54 -17.17 -6.50 17.16
CA PRO A 54 -17.93 -6.49 18.40
C PRO A 54 -19.03 -7.58 18.35
N ASN A 55 -19.18 -8.36 19.42
CA ASN A 55 -20.25 -9.34 19.54
C ASN A 55 -21.36 -8.83 20.47
N SER A 56 -22.54 -8.52 19.91
CA SER A 56 -23.68 -8.01 20.67
C SER A 56 -24.29 -9.03 21.65
N SER A 57 -24.08 -10.33 21.41
CA SER A 57 -24.69 -11.41 22.19
C SER A 57 -23.91 -11.81 23.45
N ASN A 58 -22.57 -11.72 23.40
CA ASN A 58 -21.70 -12.27 24.46
C ASN A 58 -20.75 -11.23 25.09
N ARG A 59 -20.84 -9.95 24.69
CA ARG A 59 -19.90 -8.87 25.08
C ARG A 59 -18.43 -9.20 24.81
N GLU A 60 -18.16 -10.25 24.05
CA GLU A 60 -16.83 -10.66 23.67
C GLU A 60 -16.37 -9.76 22.52
N ILE A 61 -15.22 -9.15 22.71
CA ILE A 61 -14.64 -8.20 21.75
C ILE A 61 -13.48 -8.90 21.06
N ARG A 62 -13.54 -9.01 19.72
CA ARG A 62 -12.49 -9.64 18.93
C ARG A 62 -11.77 -8.61 18.07
N VAL A 63 -10.45 -8.69 18.07
CA VAL A 63 -9.58 -7.96 17.15
C VAL A 63 -8.90 -8.98 16.25
N ILE A 64 -8.99 -8.78 14.94
CA ILE A 64 -8.30 -9.61 13.95
C ILE A 64 -7.30 -8.72 13.23
N MET A 65 -6.07 -9.21 13.06
CA MET A 65 -5.02 -8.47 12.35
C MET A 65 -4.47 -9.33 11.21
N THR A 66 -4.30 -8.72 10.04
CA THR A 66 -3.67 -9.34 8.88
C THR A 66 -2.51 -8.49 8.38
N LEU A 67 -1.44 -9.14 7.95
CA LEU A 67 -0.26 -8.51 7.38
C LEU A 67 -0.12 -8.99 5.93
N THR A 68 -0.23 -8.08 4.98
CA THR A 68 -0.14 -8.40 3.55
C THR A 68 1.08 -7.72 2.93
N PRO A 69 2.02 -8.44 2.31
CA PRO A 69 3.12 -7.81 1.60
C PRO A 69 2.62 -7.00 0.40
N LEU A 70 3.08 -5.77 0.28
CA LEU A 70 2.89 -4.91 -0.87
C LEU A 70 3.96 -5.25 -1.90
N LEU A 71 3.54 -5.84 -3.01
CA LEU A 71 4.44 -6.09 -4.13
C LEU A 71 4.79 -4.75 -4.78
N SER A 72 6.05 -4.34 -4.68
CA SER A 72 6.59 -3.29 -5.52
C SER A 72 6.73 -3.89 -6.92
N THR A 73 5.87 -3.52 -7.86
CA THR A 73 6.16 -3.81 -9.28
C THR A 73 7.46 -3.10 -9.62
N PRO A 74 8.52 -3.81 -10.05
CA PRO A 74 9.70 -3.12 -10.55
C PRO A 74 9.22 -2.24 -11.71
N TYR A 75 9.51 -0.95 -11.62
CA TYR A 75 9.30 0.00 -12.72
C TYR A 75 10.13 -0.52 -13.89
N ALA A 76 9.49 -1.24 -14.82
CA ALA A 76 10.11 -1.60 -16.06
C ALA A 76 10.18 -0.31 -16.88
N ASP A 77 11.36 0.29 -16.91
CA ASP A 77 11.70 1.37 -17.82
C ASP A 77 11.75 0.80 -19.24
N THR A 78 10.58 0.48 -19.79
CA THR A 78 10.41 0.10 -21.19
C THR A 78 9.89 1.30 -21.95
N ASP A 79 10.69 2.36 -22.06
CA ASP A 79 10.62 3.21 -23.25
C ASP A 79 11.88 4.08 -23.40
N SER A 80 12.88 3.51 -24.06
CA SER A 80 13.90 4.29 -24.76
C SER A 80 14.38 3.49 -25.98
N ARG A 81 13.45 3.22 -26.90
CA ARG A 81 13.84 2.82 -28.27
C ARG A 81 14.33 4.07 -29.01
N PRO A 82 15.51 4.03 -29.67
CA PRO A 82 15.99 5.14 -30.47
C PRO A 82 15.11 5.28 -31.72
N PHE A 83 14.54 6.47 -31.92
CA PHE A 83 13.85 6.83 -33.15
C PHE A 83 14.82 6.69 -34.35
N PRO A 84 14.50 5.93 -35.41
CA PRO A 84 15.23 6.04 -36.66
C PRO A 84 14.80 7.33 -37.37
N LEU A 85 15.77 8.21 -37.64
CA LEU A 85 15.57 9.42 -38.44
C LEU A 85 15.10 9.03 -39.86
N PRO A 86 14.03 9.64 -40.41
CA PRO A 86 13.72 9.48 -41.83
C PRO A 86 14.73 10.28 -42.64
N SER A 87 15.40 9.60 -43.57
CA SER A 87 16.12 10.23 -44.67
C SER A 87 15.08 10.81 -45.62
N ASP A 88 15.11 12.13 -45.90
CA ASP A 88 14.69 12.73 -47.18
C ASP A 88 14.80 14.27 -47.11
N ILE A 89 15.83 14.83 -47.78
CA ILE A 89 15.80 16.22 -48.26
C ILE A 89 16.20 16.20 -49.72
N PRO A 90 15.30 16.51 -50.68
CA PRO A 90 15.69 16.76 -52.06
C PRO A 90 16.18 18.22 -52.16
N THR A 91 17.43 18.40 -52.61
CA THR A 91 17.97 19.72 -52.96
C THR A 91 17.47 20.15 -54.35
N PRO A 92 16.90 21.37 -54.50
CA PRO A 92 16.66 21.94 -55.81
C PRO A 92 17.94 22.62 -56.31
N VAL A 93 18.50 22.17 -57.43
CA VAL A 93 19.52 22.93 -58.17
C VAL A 93 18.82 23.54 -59.37
N SER A 94 18.58 24.85 -59.31
CA SER A 94 18.20 25.67 -60.46
C SER A 94 19.42 26.51 -60.86
N ASP A 95 19.84 26.26 -62.09
CA ASP A 95 20.42 27.17 -63.09
C ASP A 95 21.59 28.10 -62.73
N ALA A 96 22.70 27.87 -63.43
CA ALA A 96 23.52 28.95 -63.96
C ALA A 96 23.78 28.71 -65.46
N VAL A 97 23.60 29.81 -66.18
CA VAL A 97 23.46 30.04 -67.62
C VAL A 97 24.81 30.10 -68.37
N SER A 98 24.75 29.71 -69.66
CA SER A 98 25.61 30.03 -70.82
C SER A 98 27.09 29.64 -70.84
#